data_AF-A0A2S7WVR3-F1
#
_entry.id   AF-A0A2S7WVR3-F1
#
_cell.length_a   1.000
_cell.length_b   1.000
_cell.length_c   1.000
_cell.angle_alpha   90.00
_cell.angle_beta   90.00
_cell.angle_gamma   90.00
#
_symmetry.space_group_name_H-M   'P 1'
#
loop_
_entity.id
_entity.type
_entity.pdbx_description
1 polymer ?
#
loop_
_entity_poly.entity_id
_entity_poly.type
_entity_poly.pdbx_seq_one_letter_code
_entity_poly.pdbx_strand_id
1 'polypeptide(L)'
;MEYAEMTFLIIFISIATFIIMATPVALFYFTLDNYFKWRVTKKLINKDLCCKNNQSHSSYVTKVCEQYKTSFTKFIANASALIAWNIFSIIYISLYFSDFKTGVYTYFLSPFQVIESFNINYSIDTLSQFKTEGFYMFVIFMISLLFFQIGRYVALFLLKNNLLFSLKNKLLTNYNQLEATIIEA
;
A
#
# COMPACT_ATOMS: atom_id res chain seq x y z
N MET A 1 -39.01 -15.54 3.39
CA MET A 1 -37.62 -16.06 3.24
C MET A 1 -36.87 -15.23 2.20
N GLU A 2 -37.46 -15.07 1.01
CA GLU A 2 -36.95 -14.24 -0.10
C GLU A 2 -36.60 -12.79 0.28
N TYR A 3 -37.44 -12.10 1.08
CA TYR A 3 -37.14 -10.74 1.56
C TYR A 3 -35.91 -10.65 2.47
N ALA A 4 -35.66 -11.67 3.30
CA ALA A 4 -34.52 -11.69 4.21
C ALA A 4 -33.21 -11.93 3.44
N GLU A 5 -33.24 -12.82 2.45
CA GLU A 5 -32.12 -13.09 1.54
C GLU A 5 -31.75 -11.85 0.72
N MET A 6 -32.75 -11.17 0.16
CA MET A 6 -32.55 -9.93 -0.59
C MET A 6 -31.98 -8.81 0.28
N THR A 7 -32.49 -8.64 1.50
CA THR A 7 -31.97 -7.65 2.46
C THR A 7 -30.50 -7.92 2.80
N PHE A 8 -30.16 -9.18 3.04
CA PHE A 8 -28.78 -9.59 3.32
C PHE A 8 -27.86 -9.29 2.14
N LEU A 9 -28.26 -9.64 0.92
CA LEU A 9 -27.48 -9.40 -0.29
C LEU A 9 -27.22 -7.90 -0.52
N ILE A 10 -28.22 -7.04 -0.30
CA ILE A 10 -28.08 -5.58 -0.39
C ILE A 10 -27.03 -5.06 0.60
N ILE A 11 -27.08 -5.53 1.85
CA ILE A 11 -26.11 -5.13 2.88
C ILE A 11 -24.69 -5.53 2.45
N PHE A 12 -24.51 -6.75 1.94
CA PHE A 12 -23.20 -7.23 1.49
C PHE A 12 -22.65 -6.42 0.33
N ILE A 13 -23.46 -6.13 -0.69
CA ILE A 13 -23.03 -5.32 -1.83
C ILE A 13 -22.71 -3.89 -1.38
N SER A 14 -23.54 -3.29 -0.54
CA SER A 14 -23.30 -1.94 -0.02
C SER A 14 -21.97 -1.84 0.74
N ILE A 15 -21.69 -2.82 1.60
CA ILE A 15 -20.41 -2.89 2.33
C ILE A 15 -19.24 -3.10 1.36
N ALA A 16 -19.38 -4.01 0.39
CA ALA A 16 -18.33 -4.27 -0.59
C ALA A 16 -18.00 -3.02 -1.42
N THR A 17 -19.02 -2.34 -1.93
CA THR A 17 -18.88 -1.09 -2.70
C THR A 17 -18.23 0.01 -1.86
N PHE A 18 -18.62 0.14 -0.58
CA PHE A 18 -17.98 1.07 0.34
C PHE A 18 -16.50 0.76 0.56
N ILE A 19 -16.12 -0.51 0.75
CA ILE A 19 -14.72 -0.93 0.91
C ILE A 19 -13.92 -0.58 -0.35
N ILE A 20 -14.46 -0.87 -1.54
CA ILE A 20 -13.81 -0.57 -2.83
C ILE A 20 -13.59 0.94 -2.97
N MET A 21 -14.58 1.78 -2.66
CA MET A 21 -14.47 3.23 -2.70
C MET A 21 -13.45 3.79 -1.69
N ALA A 22 -13.44 3.25 -0.48
CA ALA A 22 -12.55 3.71 0.58
C ALA A 22 -11.10 3.29 0.35
N THR A 23 -10.86 2.24 -0.45
CA THR A 23 -9.53 1.65 -0.69
C THR A 23 -8.48 2.67 -1.16
N PRO A 24 -8.67 3.45 -2.25
CA PRO A 24 -7.66 4.40 -2.70
C PRO A 24 -7.32 5.47 -1.64
N VAL A 25 -8.32 5.96 -0.90
CA VAL A 25 -8.13 6.94 0.18
C VAL A 25 -7.36 6.32 1.35
N ALA A 26 -7.73 5.10 1.74
CA ALA A 26 -7.05 4.37 2.81
C ALA A 26 -5.60 4.06 2.43
N LEU A 27 -5.35 3.58 1.21
CA LEU A 27 -4.00 3.32 0.70
C LEU A 27 -3.14 4.59 0.69
N PHE A 28 -3.70 5.73 0.27
CA PHE A 28 -3.00 7.01 0.30
C PHE A 28 -2.66 7.44 1.73
N TYR A 29 -3.64 7.40 2.64
CA TYR A 29 -3.43 7.71 4.06
C TYR A 29 -2.35 6.82 4.68
N PHE A 30 -2.45 5.50 4.51
CA PHE A 30 -1.46 4.57 5.05
C PHE A 30 -0.09 4.73 4.40
N THR A 31 0.00 5.10 3.12
CA THR A 31 1.27 5.41 2.48
C THR A 31 1.95 6.58 3.18
N LEU A 32 1.23 7.69 3.40
CA LEU A 32 1.76 8.87 4.07
C LEU A 32 2.14 8.60 5.53
N ASP A 33 1.27 7.97 6.30
CA ASP A 33 1.53 7.62 7.70
C ASP A 33 2.79 6.75 7.84
N ASN A 34 2.91 5.70 7.03
CA ASN A 34 4.07 4.83 7.05
C ASN A 34 5.34 5.52 6.52
N TYR A 35 5.22 6.44 5.56
CA TYR A 35 6.34 7.27 5.10
C TYR A 35 6.90 8.14 6.24
N PHE A 36 6.03 8.84 6.99
CA PHE A 36 6.46 9.67 8.10
C PHE A 36 7.07 8.83 9.23
N LYS A 37 6.46 7.69 9.60
CA LYS A 37 7.02 6.75 10.58
C LYS A 37 8.39 6.22 10.18
N TRP A 38 8.55 5.84 8.91
CA TRP A 38 9.84 5.42 8.37
C TRP A 38 10.88 6.54 8.42
N ARG A 39 10.50 7.77 8.03
CA ARG A 39 11.41 8.93 8.05
C ARG A 39 11.89 9.26 9.47
N VAL A 40 11.02 9.19 10.47
CA VAL A 40 11.38 9.43 11.88
C VAL A 40 12.31 8.33 12.38
N THR A 41 11.95 7.06 12.19
CA THR A 41 12.78 5.93 12.65
C THR A 41 14.14 5.86 11.95
N LYS A 42 14.22 6.19 10.66
CA LYS A 42 15.49 6.31 9.92
C LYS A 42 16.45 7.30 10.56
N LYS A 43 15.93 8.46 11.02
CA LYS A 43 16.75 9.47 11.70
C LYS A 43 17.27 8.99 13.05
N LEU A 44 16.48 8.22 13.79
CA LEU A 44 16.87 7.65 15.08
C LEU A 44 17.98 6.60 14.92
N ILE A 45 17.81 5.67 13.97
CA ILE A 45 18.82 4.63 13.65
C ILE A 45 20.16 5.27 13.30
N ASN A 46 20.19 6.30 12.46
CA ASN A 46 21.43 6.96 12.08
C ASN A 46 22.14 7.70 13.22
N LYS A 47 21.39 8.18 14.24
CA LYS A 47 21.97 8.87 15.40
C LYS A 47 22.39 7.90 16.50
N ASP A 48 21.58 6.89 16.79
CA ASP A 48 21.80 5.97 17.91
C ASP A 48 22.85 4.88 17.59
N LEU A 49 22.92 4.39 16.33
CA LEU A 49 23.96 3.43 15.90
C LEU A 49 25.34 4.06 15.63
N CYS A 50 25.44 5.38 15.54
CA CYS A 50 26.72 6.09 15.37
C CYS A 50 27.29 6.65 16.68
N CYS A 51 26.49 6.76 17.75
CA CYS A 51 26.89 7.58 18.90
C CYS A 51 27.07 6.86 20.25
N LYS A 52 26.71 5.58 20.46
CA LYS A 52 26.93 4.95 21.78
C LYS A 52 27.35 3.48 21.75
N ASN A 53 28.65 3.25 22.01
CA ASN A 53 29.12 2.11 22.79
C ASN A 53 28.40 2.16 24.14
N ASN A 54 27.37 1.33 24.38
CA ASN A 54 26.98 0.90 25.73
C ASN A 54 26.00 -0.28 25.66
N GLN A 55 26.30 -1.32 26.43
CA GLN A 55 25.72 -2.66 26.40
C GLN A 55 24.26 -2.77 26.91
N SER A 56 23.57 -1.66 27.22
CA SER A 56 22.20 -1.64 27.77
C SER A 56 21.08 -1.41 26.74
N HIS A 57 21.42 -1.25 25.46
CA HIS A 57 20.49 -0.75 24.43
C HIS A 57 19.79 -1.82 23.56
N SER A 58 20.01 -3.13 23.78
CA SER A 58 19.60 -4.16 22.80
C SER A 58 18.09 -4.17 22.52
N SER A 59 17.24 -4.06 23.55
CA SER A 59 15.78 -4.09 23.39
C SER A 59 15.23 -2.86 22.67
N TYR A 60 15.72 -1.66 23.01
CA TYR A 60 15.31 -0.41 22.35
C TYR A 60 15.74 -0.38 20.89
N VAL A 61 16.99 -0.75 20.60
CA VAL A 61 17.52 -0.80 19.22
C VAL A 61 16.76 -1.82 18.38
N THR A 62 16.43 -2.98 18.95
CA THR A 62 15.62 -4.00 18.28
C THR A 62 14.23 -3.45 17.94
N LYS A 63 13.56 -2.81 18.89
CA LYS A 63 12.23 -2.21 18.67
C LYS A 63 12.24 -1.12 17.60
N VAL A 64 13.23 -0.23 17.60
CA VAL A 64 13.36 0.83 16.59
C VAL A 64 13.67 0.24 15.21
N CYS A 65 14.51 -0.80 15.14
CA CYS A 65 14.82 -1.50 13.89
C CYS A 65 13.60 -2.23 13.32
N GLU A 66 12.83 -2.92 14.16
CA GLU A 66 11.57 -3.56 13.76
C GLU A 66 10.53 -2.54 13.26
N GLN A 67 10.41 -1.41 13.95
CA GLN A 67 9.51 -0.33 13.55
C GLN A 67 9.94 0.27 12.21
N TYR A 68 11.24 0.48 11.99
CA TYR A 68 11.78 0.92 10.71
C TYR A 68 11.45 -0.06 9.58
N LYS A 69 11.75 -1.36 9.79
CA LYS A 69 11.49 -2.43 8.81
C LYS A 69 10.01 -2.50 8.45
N THR A 70 9.15 -2.46 9.46
CA THR A 70 7.69 -2.53 9.32
C THR A 70 7.15 -1.31 8.60
N SER A 71 7.56 -0.11 8.99
CA SER A 71 7.08 1.13 8.39
C SER A 71 7.54 1.25 6.94
N PHE A 72 8.79 0.91 6.63
CA PHE A 72 9.29 0.90 5.25
C PHE A 72 8.54 -0.13 4.39
N THR A 73 8.35 -1.35 4.89
CA THR A 73 7.64 -2.41 4.16
C THR A 73 6.19 -2.00 3.87
N LYS A 74 5.48 -1.47 4.87
CA LYS A 74 4.11 -0.99 4.71
C LYS A 74 4.04 0.22 3.78
N PHE A 75 5.01 1.13 3.84
CA PHE A 75 5.08 2.27 2.92
C PHE A 75 5.16 1.81 1.45
N ILE A 76 6.14 0.97 1.11
CA ILE A 76 6.32 0.48 -0.26
C ILE A 76 5.13 -0.37 -0.73
N ALA A 77 4.58 -1.21 0.14
CA ALA A 77 3.43 -2.04 -0.17
C ALA A 77 2.17 -1.20 -0.50
N ASN A 78 1.84 -0.23 0.37
CA ASN A 78 0.69 0.66 0.14
C ASN A 78 0.91 1.55 -1.08
N ALA A 79 2.12 2.08 -1.28
CA ALA A 79 2.45 2.89 -2.44
C ALA A 79 2.31 2.09 -3.75
N SER A 80 2.82 0.85 -3.77
CA SER A 80 2.69 -0.07 -4.92
C SER A 80 1.23 -0.34 -5.27
N ALA A 81 0.40 -0.66 -4.27
CA ALA A 81 -1.03 -0.88 -4.47
C ALA A 81 -1.75 0.38 -4.99
N LEU A 82 -1.42 1.55 -4.44
CA LEU A 82 -1.99 2.83 -4.87
C LEU A 82 -1.59 3.18 -6.32
N ILE A 83 -0.32 2.98 -6.68
CA ILE A 83 0.17 3.19 -8.04
C ILE A 83 -0.57 2.26 -9.01
N ALA A 84 -0.69 0.98 -8.67
CA ALA A 84 -1.42 0.01 -9.47
C ALA A 84 -2.88 0.44 -9.66
N TRP A 85 -3.58 0.79 -8.57
CA TRP A 85 -4.95 1.28 -8.63
C TRP A 85 -5.10 2.42 -9.64
N ASN A 86 -4.26 3.45 -9.54
CA ASN A 86 -4.33 4.62 -10.43
C ASN A 86 -4.00 4.26 -11.88
N ILE A 87 -2.94 3.49 -12.13
CA ILE A 87 -2.55 3.08 -13.49
C ILE A 87 -3.66 2.25 -14.15
N PHE A 88 -4.16 1.23 -13.47
CA PHE A 88 -5.20 0.37 -14.04
C PHE A 88 -6.55 1.08 -14.18
N SER A 89 -6.85 2.04 -13.30
CA SER A 89 -8.03 2.92 -13.47
C SER A 89 -7.90 3.78 -14.72
N ILE A 90 -6.74 4.40 -14.95
CA ILE A 90 -6.48 5.21 -16.15
C ILE A 90 -6.56 4.34 -17.40
N ILE A 91 -5.97 3.15 -17.39
CA ILE A 91 -6.04 2.19 -18.51
C ILE A 91 -7.49 1.82 -18.80
N TYR A 92 -8.27 1.47 -17.77
CA TYR A 92 -9.69 1.15 -17.93
C TYR A 92 -10.46 2.31 -18.56
N ILE A 93 -10.32 3.52 -18.00
CA ILE A 93 -11.00 4.72 -18.49
C ILE A 93 -10.65 4.99 -19.95
N SER A 94 -9.37 4.87 -20.31
CA SER A 94 -8.88 5.20 -21.65
C SER A 94 -9.29 4.17 -22.72
N LEU A 95 -9.49 2.91 -22.34
CA LEU A 95 -9.86 1.84 -23.27
C LEU A 95 -11.38 1.68 -23.41
N TYR A 96 -12.13 1.93 -22.34
CA TYR A 96 -13.57 1.65 -22.31
C TYR A 96 -14.43 2.85 -22.72
N PHE A 97 -13.99 4.08 -22.45
CA PHE A 97 -14.76 5.28 -22.76
C PHE A 97 -14.18 6.01 -23.98
N SER A 98 -15.06 6.47 -24.87
CA SER A 98 -14.69 7.24 -26.05
C SER A 98 -14.16 8.64 -25.71
N ASP A 99 -14.66 9.23 -24.62
CA ASP A 99 -14.20 10.51 -24.08
C ASP A 99 -13.64 10.30 -22.66
N PHE A 100 -12.38 10.71 -22.47
CA PHE A 100 -11.67 10.52 -21.20
C PHE A 100 -12.35 11.26 -20.04
N LYS A 101 -12.83 12.49 -20.28
CA LYS A 101 -13.47 13.30 -19.23
C LYS A 101 -14.76 12.65 -18.74
N THR A 102 -15.59 12.19 -19.67
CA THR A 102 -16.81 11.44 -19.37
C THR A 102 -16.47 10.13 -18.66
N GLY A 103 -15.43 9.41 -19.10
CA GLY A 103 -15.00 8.18 -18.46
C GLY A 103 -14.52 8.36 -17.01
N VAL A 104 -13.77 9.43 -16.70
CA VAL A 104 -13.40 9.75 -15.31
C VAL A 104 -14.65 10.00 -14.46
N TYR A 105 -15.59 10.80 -14.96
CA TYR A 105 -16.82 11.10 -14.24
C TYR A 105 -17.64 9.83 -13.95
N THR A 106 -17.90 9.03 -14.99
CA THR A 106 -18.69 7.79 -14.85
C THR A 106 -17.98 6.77 -13.96
N TYR A 107 -16.66 6.61 -14.09
CA TYR A 107 -15.88 5.71 -13.23
C TYR A 107 -16.06 6.06 -11.75
N PHE A 108 -15.90 7.32 -11.34
CA PHE A 108 -16.05 7.69 -9.93
C PHE A 108 -17.49 7.72 -9.43
N LEU A 109 -18.47 7.89 -10.34
CA LEU A 109 -19.88 7.90 -10.01
C LEU A 109 -20.48 6.50 -9.86
N SER A 110 -19.94 5.51 -10.59
CA SER A 110 -20.47 4.15 -10.69
C SER A 110 -20.74 3.47 -9.33
N PRO A 111 -19.85 3.55 -8.32
CA PRO A 111 -20.15 3.01 -6.98
C PRO A 111 -21.39 3.60 -6.31
N PHE A 112 -21.66 4.89 -6.52
CA PHE A 112 -22.82 5.57 -5.94
C PHE A 112 -24.11 5.18 -6.66
N GLN A 113 -24.04 5.00 -7.99
CA GLN A 113 -25.16 4.51 -8.78
C GLN A 113 -25.55 3.07 -8.40
N VAL A 114 -24.56 2.22 -8.09
CA VAL A 114 -24.81 0.89 -7.52
C VAL A 114 -25.61 1.00 -6.21
N ILE A 115 -25.22 1.90 -5.30
CA ILE A 115 -25.95 2.10 -4.04
C ILE A 115 -27.36 2.67 -4.28
N GLU A 116 -27.48 3.67 -5.15
CA GLU A 116 -28.75 4.33 -5.48
C GLU A 116 -29.74 3.39 -6.16
N SER A 117 -29.26 2.45 -6.98
CA SER A 117 -30.10 1.44 -7.65
C SER A 117 -30.88 0.54 -6.69
N PHE A 118 -30.44 0.42 -5.43
CA PHE A 118 -31.17 -0.31 -4.40
C PHE A 118 -32.31 0.50 -3.77
N ASN A 119 -32.33 1.83 -3.92
CA ASN A 119 -33.38 2.69 -3.39
C ASN A 119 -34.59 2.80 -4.35
N ILE A 120 -34.37 2.56 -5.64
CA ILE A 120 -35.37 2.73 -6.70
C ILE A 120 -35.76 1.36 -7.27
N ASN A 121 -36.81 0.76 -6.71
CA ASN A 121 -37.42 -0.52 -7.09
C ASN A 121 -36.48 -1.75 -7.02
N TYR A 122 -36.88 -2.71 -6.19
CA TYR A 122 -36.23 -3.98 -5.84
C TYR A 122 -35.99 -4.99 -7.01
N SER A 123 -35.58 -4.54 -8.18
CA SER A 123 -35.39 -5.41 -9.33
C SER A 123 -33.92 -5.80 -9.47
N ILE A 124 -33.61 -7.09 -9.35
CA ILE A 124 -32.28 -7.65 -9.69
C ILE A 124 -31.80 -7.21 -11.10
N ASP A 125 -32.75 -6.88 -11.97
CA ASP A 125 -32.50 -6.37 -13.31
C ASP A 125 -31.75 -5.02 -13.35
N THR A 126 -31.93 -4.12 -12.38
CA THR A 126 -31.16 -2.85 -12.32
C THR A 126 -29.71 -3.10 -11.92
N LEU A 127 -29.46 -4.09 -11.05
CA LEU A 127 -28.12 -4.52 -10.66
C LEU A 127 -27.32 -5.07 -11.86
N SER A 128 -28.02 -5.71 -12.81
CA SER A 128 -27.40 -6.25 -14.02
C SER A 128 -26.82 -5.16 -14.94
N GLN A 129 -27.36 -3.94 -14.90
CA GLN A 129 -26.89 -2.81 -15.72
C GLN A 129 -25.53 -2.27 -15.24
N PHE A 130 -25.26 -2.35 -13.94
CA PHE A 130 -23.98 -1.91 -13.35
C PHE A 130 -22.92 -3.01 -13.26
N LYS A 131 -23.26 -4.23 -13.72
CA LYS A 131 -22.40 -5.42 -13.63
C LYS A 131 -21.05 -5.20 -14.31
N THR A 132 -21.02 -4.53 -15.46
CA THR A 132 -19.79 -4.35 -16.23
C THR A 132 -18.81 -3.41 -15.54
N GLU A 133 -19.25 -2.21 -15.15
CA GLU A 133 -18.40 -1.22 -14.50
C GLU A 133 -17.96 -1.66 -13.09
N GLY A 134 -18.90 -2.20 -12.30
CA GLY A 134 -18.60 -2.76 -10.99
C GLY A 134 -17.62 -3.94 -11.06
N PHE A 135 -17.72 -4.77 -12.10
CA PHE A 135 -16.76 -5.85 -12.34
C PHE A 135 -15.35 -5.31 -12.63
N TYR A 136 -15.21 -4.27 -13.46
CA TYR A 136 -13.90 -3.66 -13.72
C TYR A 136 -13.29 -3.04 -12.46
N MET A 137 -14.08 -2.34 -11.65
CA MET A 137 -13.60 -1.84 -10.35
C MET A 137 -13.16 -2.96 -9.41
N PHE A 138 -13.90 -4.06 -9.36
CA PHE A 138 -13.50 -5.24 -8.60
C PHE A 138 -12.20 -5.85 -9.11
N VAL A 139 -12.02 -5.95 -10.43
CA VAL A 139 -10.76 -6.42 -11.04
C VAL A 139 -9.59 -5.50 -10.69
N ILE A 140 -9.77 -4.17 -10.78
CA ILE A 140 -8.75 -3.18 -10.38
C ILE A 140 -8.39 -3.34 -8.90
N PHE A 141 -9.40 -3.57 -8.05
CA PHE A 141 -9.19 -3.84 -6.63
C PHE A 141 -8.34 -5.11 -6.41
N MET A 142 -8.68 -6.22 -7.08
CA MET A 142 -7.92 -7.47 -6.96
C MET A 142 -6.49 -7.34 -7.47
N ILE A 143 -6.27 -6.64 -8.59
CA ILE A 143 -4.91 -6.36 -9.10
C ILE A 143 -4.13 -5.49 -8.10
N SER A 144 -4.78 -4.49 -7.48
CA SER A 144 -4.14 -3.65 -6.47
C SER A 144 -3.70 -4.45 -5.23
N LEU A 145 -4.48 -5.46 -4.82
CA LEU A 145 -4.07 -6.40 -3.76
C LEU A 145 -2.86 -7.25 -4.15
N LEU A 146 -2.75 -7.68 -5.41
CA LEU A 146 -1.55 -8.38 -5.90
C LEU A 146 -0.33 -7.45 -5.85
N PHE A 147 -0.47 -6.21 -6.31
CA PHE A 147 0.61 -5.21 -6.25
C PHE A 147 0.99 -4.82 -4.83
N PHE A 148 0.08 -4.88 -3.87
CA PHE A 148 0.40 -4.75 -2.46
C PHE A 148 1.40 -5.85 -2.02
N GLN A 149 1.13 -7.11 -2.36
CA GLN A 149 2.02 -8.22 -2.00
C GLN A 149 3.37 -8.10 -2.73
N ILE A 150 3.37 -7.77 -4.02
CA ILE A 150 4.60 -7.51 -4.80
C ILE A 150 5.42 -6.40 -4.12
N GLY A 151 4.77 -5.30 -3.73
CA GLY A 151 5.41 -4.20 -3.01
C GLY A 151 6.05 -4.65 -1.70
N ARG A 152 5.41 -5.56 -0.94
CA ARG A 152 6.03 -6.14 0.26
C ARG A 152 7.30 -6.93 -0.07
N TYR A 153 7.28 -7.76 -1.10
CA TYR A 153 8.47 -8.52 -1.53
C TYR A 153 9.60 -7.59 -1.98
N VAL A 154 9.29 -6.58 -2.78
CA VAL A 154 10.25 -5.55 -3.22
C VAL A 154 10.86 -4.83 -2.01
N ALA A 155 10.04 -4.45 -1.02
CA ALA A 155 10.54 -3.78 0.18
C ALA A 155 11.50 -4.65 0.99
N LEU A 156 11.17 -5.94 1.17
CA LEU A 156 12.03 -6.89 1.86
C LEU A 156 13.36 -7.11 1.11
N PHE A 157 13.31 -7.17 -0.22
CA PHE A 157 14.50 -7.26 -1.06
C PHE A 157 15.39 -6.01 -0.92
N LEU A 158 14.80 -4.81 -0.99
CA LEU A 158 15.53 -3.55 -0.81
C LEU A 158 16.13 -3.42 0.60
N LEU A 159 15.40 -3.86 1.64
CA LEU A 159 15.90 -3.88 3.00
C LEU A 159 17.12 -4.81 3.15
N LYS A 160 17.03 -6.02 2.59
CA LYS A 160 18.14 -6.99 2.61
C LYS A 160 19.37 -6.42 1.91
N ASN A 161 19.20 -5.82 0.73
CA ASN A 161 20.31 -5.30 -0.05
C ASN A 161 20.93 -4.03 0.56
N ASN A 162 20.13 -3.11 1.09
CA ASN A 162 20.65 -1.90 1.74
C ASN A 162 21.34 -2.20 3.08
N LEU A 163 20.82 -3.14 3.87
CA LEU A 163 21.51 -3.61 5.09
C LEU A 163 22.85 -4.27 4.75
N LEU A 164 22.87 -5.11 3.72
CA LEU A 164 24.07 -5.82 3.28
C LEU A 164 25.12 -4.86 2.70
N PHE A 165 24.70 -3.83 1.96
CA PHE A 165 25.57 -2.76 1.49
C PHE A 165 26.11 -1.89 2.64
N SER A 166 25.26 -1.51 3.60
CA SER A 166 25.68 -0.75 4.78
C SER A 166 26.64 -1.53 5.69
N LEU A 167 26.46 -2.84 5.83
CA LEU A 167 27.36 -3.72 6.59
C LEU A 167 28.69 -3.89 5.86
N LYS A 168 28.67 -4.12 4.54
CA LYS A 168 29.88 -4.25 3.73
C LYS A 168 30.73 -2.98 3.76
N ASN A 169 30.11 -1.80 3.65
CA ASN A 169 30.82 -0.52 3.76
C ASN A 169 31.41 -0.30 5.16
N LYS A 170 30.65 -0.59 6.23
CA LYS A 170 31.16 -0.45 7.61
C LYS A 170 32.35 -1.36 7.90
N LEU A 171 32.30 -2.61 7.44
CA LEU A 171 33.41 -3.56 7.57
C LEU A 171 34.65 -3.10 6.79
N LEU A 172 34.46 -2.56 5.57
CA LEU A 172 35.56 -2.02 4.77
C LEU A 172 36.22 -0.81 5.45
N THR A 173 35.44 0.11 6.01
CA THR A 173 35.99 1.27 6.75
C THR A 173 36.72 0.86 8.02
N ASN A 174 36.21 -0.12 8.78
CA ASN A 174 36.90 -0.61 9.97
C ASN A 174 38.21 -1.33 9.63
N TYR A 175 38.23 -2.09 8.53
CA TYR A 175 39.45 -2.73 8.04
C TYR A 175 40.50 -1.69 7.64
N ASN A 176 40.10 -0.69 6.85
CA ASN A 176 41.02 0.38 6.43
C ASN A 176 41.53 1.24 7.60
N GLN A 177 40.72 1.46 8.64
CA GLN A 177 41.17 2.15 9.86
C GLN A 177 42.15 1.30 10.68
N LEU A 178 41.94 -0.02 10.75
CA LEU A 178 42.83 -0.96 11.44
C LEU A 178 44.18 -1.08 10.71
N GLU A 179 44.16 -1.11 9.37
CA GLU A 179 45.37 -1.15 8.55
C GLU A 179 46.19 0.15 8.69
N ALA A 180 45.52 1.31 8.72
CA ALA A 180 46.18 2.59 8.96
C ALA A 180 46.83 2.69 10.36
N THR A 181 46.21 2.11 11.39
CA THR A 181 46.78 2.11 12.76
C THR A 181 47.93 1.13 12.95
N ILE A 182 48.04 0.09 12.11
CA ILE A 182 49.17 -0.85 12.13
C ILE A 182 50.39 -0.29 11.39
N ILE A 183 50.19 0.58 10.39
CA ILE A 183 51.29 1.20 9.62
C ILE A 183 51.92 2.38 10.38
N GLU A 184 51.20 3.00 11.31
CA GLU A 184 51.67 4.11 12.16
C GLU A 184 52.28 3.69 13.51
N ALA A 185 52.33 2.38 13.82
CA ALA A 185 52.89 1.82 15.07
C ALA A 185 54.25 1.12 14.84
#